data_AF-A0A4U3F6R2-F1
#
_entry.id   AF-A0A4U3F6R2-F1
#
_cell.length_a   1.000
_cell.length_b   1.000
_cell.length_c   1.000
_cell.angle_alpha   90.00
_cell.angle_beta   90.00
_cell.angle_gamma   90.00
#
_symmetry.space_group_name_H-M   'P 1'
#
loop_
_entity.id
_entity.type
_entity.pdbx_description
1 polymer ?
#
loop_
_entity_poly.entity_id
_entity_poly.type
_entity_poly.pdbx_seq_one_letter_code
_entity_poly.pdbx_strand_id
1 'polypeptide(L)'
;MYYPLRYIEWSEAKQAEIGEVHHIHSLSQEELFVHKLVDAIKLNDRIWVHVSHESVDHEKHTIYLRPFAEELPSTYQRSLATTISGQKDYPSGLSPEYWLWDGKAFQRRHAIDSYVAPLDLALRLLDHYLVQQDITYDILYTVLDADRQKVMIFLSEVNES
;
A
#
# COMPACT_ATOMS: atom_id res chain seq x y z
N MET A 1 -11.69 9.46 -17.37
CA MET A 1 -12.24 10.37 -16.34
C MET A 1 -11.19 10.46 -15.24
N TYR A 2 -10.98 11.67 -14.70
CA TYR A 2 -9.98 11.89 -13.65
C TYR A 2 -10.66 12.31 -12.35
N TYR A 3 -10.15 11.84 -11.23
CA TYR A 3 -10.78 11.98 -9.92
C TYR A 3 -9.82 12.62 -8.92
N PRO A 4 -10.26 13.63 -8.15
CA PRO A 4 -9.50 14.13 -7.01
C PRO A 4 -9.57 13.15 -5.83
N LEU A 5 -8.47 13.02 -5.10
CA LEU A 5 -8.35 12.17 -3.92
C LEU A 5 -7.72 12.97 -2.76
N ARG A 6 -8.38 12.92 -1.60
CA ARG A 6 -7.90 13.54 -0.37
C ARG A 6 -7.48 12.46 0.64
N TYR A 7 -6.37 12.71 1.30
CA TYR A 7 -5.89 11.95 2.44
C TYR A 7 -6.09 12.79 3.70
N ILE A 8 -6.89 12.30 4.64
CA ILE A 8 -7.25 13.03 5.86
C ILE A 8 -6.85 12.20 7.06
N GLU A 9 -6.13 12.80 8.00
CA GLU A 9 -5.84 12.16 9.28
C GLU A 9 -7.12 12.11 10.13
N TRP A 10 -7.47 10.91 10.59
CA TRP A 10 -8.59 10.62 11.48
C TRP A 10 -8.08 10.23 12.87
N SER A 11 -8.69 10.82 13.91
CA SER A 11 -8.41 10.43 15.29
C SER A 11 -9.56 9.62 15.86
N GLU A 12 -9.32 8.34 16.11
CA GLU A 12 -10.29 7.47 16.80
C GLU A 12 -10.61 7.97 18.20
N ALA A 13 -9.61 8.50 18.93
CA ALA A 13 -9.82 9.02 20.29
C ALA A 13 -10.77 10.24 20.32
N LYS A 14 -10.75 11.06 19.27
CA LYS A 14 -11.60 12.25 19.16
C LYS A 14 -12.85 12.02 18.31
N GLN A 15 -12.92 10.90 17.59
CA GLN A 15 -13.92 10.61 16.56
C GLN A 15 -14.07 11.78 15.58
N ALA A 16 -12.92 12.31 15.10
CA ALA A 16 -12.90 13.52 14.29
C ALA A 16 -11.69 13.58 13.34
N GLU A 17 -11.87 14.33 12.24
CA GLU A 17 -10.80 14.73 11.33
C GLU A 17 -9.80 15.65 12.06
N ILE A 18 -8.51 15.34 11.93
CA ILE A 18 -7.42 16.15 12.48
C ILE A 18 -6.93 17.16 11.46
N GLY A 19 -6.83 16.76 10.18
CA GLY A 19 -6.38 17.62 9.10
C GLY A 19 -6.09 16.88 7.81
N GLU A 20 -5.93 17.64 6.72
CA GLU A 20 -5.54 17.10 5.43
C GLU A 20 -4.04 16.80 5.40
N VAL A 21 -3.70 15.54 5.13
CA VAL A 21 -2.31 15.04 5.01
C VAL A 21 -1.79 15.29 3.61
N HIS A 22 -2.61 15.02 2.59
CA HIS A 22 -2.25 15.18 1.19
C HIS A 22 -3.48 15.27 0.29
N HIS A 23 -3.32 15.87 -0.88
CA HIS A 23 -4.37 16.02 -1.87
C HIS A 23 -3.80 15.82 -3.27
N ILE A 24 -4.35 14.83 -3.98
CA ILE A 24 -4.06 14.57 -5.38
C ILE A 24 -5.21 15.11 -6.21
N HIS A 25 -4.92 16.07 -7.10
CA HIS A 25 -5.97 16.76 -7.85
C HIS A 25 -6.57 15.93 -8.99
N SER A 26 -5.85 14.94 -9.49
CA SER A 26 -6.25 14.18 -10.67
C SER A 26 -5.59 12.81 -10.70
N LEU A 27 -6.37 11.75 -10.52
CA LEU A 27 -6.00 10.35 -10.72
C LEU A 27 -6.88 9.74 -11.79
N SER A 28 -6.33 8.84 -12.61
CA SER A 28 -7.17 7.94 -13.39
C SER A 28 -8.00 7.04 -12.46
N GLN A 29 -9.05 6.41 -12.99
CA GLN A 29 -9.87 5.48 -12.22
C GLN A 29 -9.05 4.30 -11.66
N GLU A 30 -8.13 3.79 -12.46
CA GLU A 30 -7.32 2.62 -12.12
C GLU A 30 -6.30 2.94 -11.03
N GLU A 31 -5.67 4.13 -11.10
CA GLU A 31 -4.82 4.61 -10.02
C GLU A 31 -5.62 4.83 -8.73
N LEU A 32 -6.81 5.42 -8.83
CA LEU A 32 -7.70 5.60 -7.66
C LEU A 32 -8.01 4.26 -6.97
N PHE A 33 -8.19 3.17 -7.74
CA PHE A 33 -8.37 1.84 -7.17
C PHE A 33 -7.14 1.36 -6.43
N VAL A 34 -5.94 1.49 -7.01
CA VAL A 34 -4.69 1.14 -6.32
C VAL A 34 -4.56 1.92 -5.01
N HIS A 35 -4.82 3.23 -5.04
CA HIS A 35 -4.78 4.09 -3.87
C HIS A 35 -5.77 3.66 -2.78
N LYS A 36 -6.94 3.09 -3.13
CA LYS A 36 -7.92 2.60 -2.14
C LYS A 36 -7.62 1.18 -1.67
N LEU A 37 -7.03 0.33 -2.50
CA LEU A 37 -6.88 -1.10 -2.21
C LEU A 37 -5.65 -1.46 -1.36
N VAL A 38 -4.65 -0.59 -1.28
CA VAL A 38 -3.52 -0.81 -0.37
C VAL A 38 -3.91 -0.61 1.10
N ASP A 39 -3.20 -1.27 2.02
CA ASP A 39 -3.41 -1.15 3.47
C ASP A 39 -2.89 0.17 4.02
N ALA A 40 -1.80 0.68 3.43
CA ALA A 40 -1.13 1.88 3.89
C ALA A 40 -0.49 2.66 2.75
N ILE A 41 -0.12 3.90 3.06
CA ILE A 41 0.59 4.80 2.15
C ILE A 41 1.78 5.43 2.88
N LYS A 42 2.93 5.49 2.22
CA LYS A 42 4.05 6.32 2.64
C LYS A 42 3.94 7.68 1.95
N LEU A 43 3.78 8.73 2.77
CA LEU A 43 3.70 10.13 2.35
C LEU A 43 4.60 10.96 3.25
N ASN A 44 5.45 11.80 2.66
CA ASN A 44 6.36 12.70 3.40
C ASN A 44 7.22 11.94 4.44
N ASP A 45 7.80 10.82 4.02
CA ASP A 45 8.62 9.92 4.86
C ASP A 45 7.92 9.33 6.09
N ARG A 46 6.58 9.40 6.14
CA ARG A 46 5.76 8.77 7.19
C ARG A 46 4.85 7.72 6.59
N ILE A 47 4.63 6.66 7.35
CA ILE A 47 3.70 5.59 6.99
C ILE A 47 2.35 5.89 7.63
N TRP A 48 1.31 5.85 6.82
CA TRP A 48 -0.07 6.12 7.20
C TRP A 48 -0.92 4.90 6.85
N VAL A 49 -1.69 4.41 7.82
CA VAL A 49 -2.56 3.25 7.64
C VAL A 49 -3.94 3.73 7.24
N HIS A 50 -4.53 3.07 6.24
CA HIS A 50 -5.89 3.34 5.82
C HIS A 50 -6.86 2.87 6.92
N VAL A 51 -7.80 3.74 7.29
CA VAL A 51 -8.84 3.47 8.27
C VAL A 51 -10.17 3.19 7.58
N SER A 52 -10.53 4.06 6.65
CA SER A 52 -11.75 3.95 5.86
C SER A 52 -11.64 4.74 4.57
N HIS A 53 -12.52 4.43 3.61
CA HIS A 53 -12.59 5.12 2.33
C HIS A 53 -14.01 5.63 2.09
N GLU A 54 -14.11 6.87 1.64
CA GLU A 54 -15.37 7.49 1.27
C GLU A 54 -15.35 7.94 -0.19
N SER A 55 -16.54 7.98 -0.78
CA SER A 55 -16.80 8.50 -2.11
C SER A 55 -18.13 9.23 -2.08
N VAL A 56 -18.12 10.55 -2.23
CA VAL A 56 -19.33 11.39 -2.26
C VAL A 56 -19.65 11.74 -3.71
N ASP A 57 -20.89 11.47 -4.12
CA ASP A 57 -21.43 11.75 -5.45
C ASP A 57 -20.59 11.19 -6.62
N HIS A 58 -19.78 10.16 -6.37
CA HIS A 58 -18.82 9.58 -7.32
C HIS A 58 -17.74 10.54 -7.86
N GLU A 59 -17.62 11.74 -7.30
CA GLU A 59 -16.68 12.78 -7.76
C GLU A 59 -15.62 13.12 -6.73
N LYS A 60 -15.92 12.95 -5.43
CA LYS A 60 -15.01 13.29 -4.33
C LYS A 60 -14.63 12.05 -3.59
N HIS A 61 -13.34 11.73 -3.58
CA HIS A 61 -12.82 10.58 -2.86
C HIS A 61 -11.96 11.01 -1.69
N THR A 62 -12.18 10.35 -0.55
CA THR A 62 -11.44 10.58 0.68
C THR A 62 -10.93 9.25 1.21
N ILE A 63 -9.68 9.22 1.65
CA ILE A 63 -9.10 8.11 2.42
C ILE A 63 -8.73 8.67 3.79
N TYR A 64 -9.32 8.09 4.82
CA TYR A 64 -9.00 8.40 6.20
C TYR A 64 -7.80 7.60 6.64
N LEU A 65 -6.87 8.28 7.29
CA LEU A 65 -5.56 7.78 7.66
C LEU A 65 -5.38 7.87 9.16
N ARG A 66 -4.52 7.02 9.69
CA ARG A 66 -3.89 7.24 10.99
C ARG A 66 -2.40 6.92 10.92
N PRO A 67 -1.57 7.45 11.84
CA PRO A 67 -0.17 7.09 11.89
C PRO A 67 -0.01 5.57 12.02
N PHE A 68 0.99 5.01 11.34
CA PHE A 68 1.33 3.59 11.46
C PHE A 68 1.55 3.20 12.92
N ALA A 69 0.78 2.22 13.38
CA ALA A 69 0.82 1.70 14.72
C ALA A 69 1.28 0.23 14.71
N GLU A 70 1.55 -0.30 15.89
CA GLU A 70 1.97 -1.68 16.09
C GLU A 70 0.78 -2.66 15.94
N GLU A 71 0.27 -2.85 14.72
CA GLU A 71 -0.90 -3.70 14.45
C GLU A 71 -0.61 -5.15 14.07
N LEU A 72 0.55 -5.42 13.45
CA LEU A 72 0.95 -6.78 13.06
C LEU A 72 1.66 -7.53 14.21
N PRO A 73 2.06 -8.79 14.09
CA PRO A 73 3.03 -9.35 15.03
C PRO A 73 4.33 -8.53 15.05
N SER A 74 4.91 -8.32 16.23
CA SER A 74 6.05 -7.40 16.44
C SER A 74 7.27 -7.70 15.56
N THR A 75 7.47 -8.97 15.20
CA THR A 75 8.53 -9.43 14.28
C THR A 75 8.35 -8.87 12.87
N TYR A 76 7.13 -8.90 12.33
CA TYR A 76 6.83 -8.35 11.01
C TYR A 76 6.86 -6.83 11.02
N GLN A 77 6.23 -6.20 12.00
CA GLN A 77 6.14 -4.73 12.08
C GLN A 77 7.50 -4.05 12.01
N ARG A 78 8.46 -4.51 12.83
CA ARG A 78 9.78 -3.89 12.88
C ARG A 78 10.50 -4.02 11.54
N SER A 79 10.37 -5.19 10.90
CA SER A 79 10.95 -5.38 9.58
C SER A 79 10.23 -4.53 8.54
N LEU A 80 8.90 -4.44 8.56
CA LEU A 80 8.11 -3.61 7.65
C LEU A 80 8.52 -2.15 7.74
N ALA A 81 8.49 -1.56 8.93
CA ALA A 81 8.85 -0.17 9.13
C ALA A 81 10.28 0.11 8.65
N THR A 82 11.23 -0.78 8.98
CA THR A 82 12.63 -0.66 8.52
C THR A 82 12.72 -0.74 7.00
N THR A 83 12.02 -1.69 6.38
CA THR A 83 12.04 -1.90 4.92
C THR A 83 11.42 -0.72 4.19
N ILE A 84 10.25 -0.24 4.61
CA ILE A 84 9.53 0.88 3.99
C ILE A 84 10.34 2.18 4.09
N SER A 85 10.88 2.49 5.27
CA SER A 85 11.67 3.73 5.46
C SER A 85 13.06 3.68 4.81
N GLY A 86 13.60 2.50 4.52
CA GLY A 86 14.96 2.33 4.00
C GLY A 86 15.12 2.57 2.50
N GLN A 87 14.04 2.73 1.74
CA GLN A 87 14.12 2.76 0.28
C GLN A 87 14.48 4.14 -0.26
N LYS A 88 15.42 4.17 -1.21
CA LYS A 88 15.91 5.40 -1.86
C LYS A 88 16.10 5.15 -3.36
N ASP A 89 15.00 4.93 -4.06
CA ASP A 89 14.98 4.82 -5.52
C ASP A 89 14.21 5.99 -6.12
N TYR A 90 14.52 6.37 -7.36
CA TYR A 90 13.80 7.43 -8.08
C TYR A 90 12.54 6.88 -8.77
N PRO A 91 11.46 7.66 -8.85
CA PRO A 91 10.21 7.23 -9.47
C PRO A 91 10.37 6.96 -10.96
N SER A 92 9.84 5.83 -11.43
CA SER A 92 9.85 5.41 -12.84
C SER A 92 8.45 5.08 -13.38
N GLY A 93 7.41 5.52 -12.68
CA GLY A 93 6.01 5.12 -12.89
C GLY A 93 5.52 4.08 -11.87
N LEU A 94 4.18 4.02 -11.70
CA LEU A 94 3.53 3.11 -10.77
C LEU A 94 3.89 1.66 -11.10
N SER A 95 4.47 0.95 -10.14
CA SER A 95 4.92 -0.42 -10.33
C SER A 95 4.97 -1.20 -9.02
N PRO A 96 4.73 -2.53 -9.05
CA PRO A 96 4.81 -3.35 -7.86
C PRO A 96 6.25 -3.65 -7.45
N GLU A 97 6.47 -3.86 -6.16
CA GLU A 97 7.73 -4.30 -5.58
C GLU A 97 7.45 -5.39 -4.54
N TYR A 98 8.00 -6.58 -4.75
CA TYR A 98 7.69 -7.75 -3.93
C TYR A 98 8.74 -7.96 -2.85
N TRP A 99 8.27 -8.20 -1.64
CA TRP A 99 9.09 -8.38 -0.46
C TRP A 99 8.69 -9.68 0.24
N LEU A 100 9.58 -10.66 0.27
CA LEU A 100 9.28 -11.95 0.87
C LEU A 100 9.86 -12.05 2.28
N TRP A 101 9.05 -12.55 3.22
CA TRP A 101 9.51 -12.90 4.55
C TRP A 101 10.39 -14.16 4.55
N ASP A 102 11.61 -14.05 5.09
CA ASP A 102 12.55 -15.18 5.21
C ASP A 102 12.60 -15.85 6.61
N GLY A 103 11.68 -15.46 7.51
CA GLY A 103 11.71 -15.85 8.92
C GLY A 103 12.32 -14.80 9.86
N LYS A 104 13.05 -13.81 9.32
CA LYS A 104 13.75 -12.78 10.09
C LYS A 104 13.53 -11.36 9.54
N ALA A 105 13.53 -11.20 8.23
CA ALA A 105 13.38 -9.92 7.56
C ALA A 105 12.68 -10.08 6.20
N PHE A 106 12.15 -8.96 5.71
CA PHE A 106 11.65 -8.88 4.35
C PHE A 106 12.80 -8.69 3.36
N GLN A 107 12.93 -9.61 2.41
CA GLN A 107 13.91 -9.59 1.33
C GLN A 107 13.25 -9.17 0.02
N ARG A 108 13.83 -8.18 -0.66
CA ARG A 108 13.36 -7.75 -1.98
C ARG A 108 13.51 -8.92 -2.95
N ARG A 109 12.42 -9.30 -3.60
CA ARG A 109 12.47 -10.21 -4.74
C ARG A 109 12.58 -9.35 -6.00
N HIS A 110 13.56 -9.65 -6.85
CA HIS A 110 13.65 -9.00 -8.15
C HIS A 110 12.37 -9.29 -8.92
N ALA A 111 11.63 -8.22 -9.24
CA ALA A 111 10.32 -8.32 -9.83
C ALA A 111 10.38 -9.09 -11.16
N ILE A 112 9.44 -10.03 -11.31
CA ILE A 112 9.25 -10.85 -12.51
C ILE A 112 8.51 -10.05 -13.61
N ASP A 113 7.85 -8.94 -13.24
CA ASP A 113 7.28 -7.95 -14.15
C ASP A 113 7.82 -6.55 -13.80
N SER A 114 8.52 -5.90 -14.73
CA SER A 114 9.08 -4.55 -14.54
C SER A 114 8.04 -3.43 -14.74
N TYR A 115 6.90 -3.76 -15.35
CA TYR A 115 5.77 -2.87 -15.58
C TYR A 115 4.47 -3.67 -15.52
N VAL A 116 3.50 -3.18 -14.75
CA VAL A 116 2.15 -3.76 -14.62
C VAL A 116 1.17 -2.62 -14.78
N ALA A 117 0.11 -2.81 -15.57
CA ALA A 117 -0.90 -1.78 -15.73
C ALA A 117 -1.60 -1.52 -14.37
N PRO A 118 -2.01 -0.28 -14.06
CA PRO A 118 -2.64 0.02 -12.76
C PRO A 118 -3.87 -0.83 -12.46
N LEU A 119 -4.67 -1.18 -13.47
CA LEU A 119 -5.81 -2.09 -13.30
C LEU A 119 -5.38 -3.51 -12.90
N ASP A 120 -4.36 -4.07 -13.55
CA ASP A 120 -3.83 -5.40 -13.20
C ASP A 120 -3.27 -5.42 -11.78
N LEU A 121 -2.64 -4.32 -11.36
CA LEU A 121 -2.16 -4.14 -9.99
C LEU A 121 -3.33 -4.05 -8.99
N ALA A 122 -4.38 -3.30 -9.32
CA ALA A 122 -5.59 -3.23 -8.50
C ALA A 122 -6.27 -4.60 -8.37
N LEU A 123 -6.34 -5.40 -9.44
CA LEU A 123 -6.86 -6.76 -9.39
C LEU A 123 -6.03 -7.64 -8.44
N ARG A 124 -4.69 -7.56 -8.51
CA ARG A 124 -3.81 -8.30 -7.59
C ARG A 124 -4.01 -7.89 -6.12
N LEU A 125 -4.29 -6.61 -5.85
CA LEU A 125 -4.54 -6.11 -4.48
C LEU A 125 -5.91 -6.54 -3.93
N LEU A 126 -6.86 -6.94 -4.78
CA LEU A 126 -8.12 -7.53 -4.34
C LEU A 126 -7.94 -8.99 -3.91
N ASP A 127 -6.97 -9.68 -4.50
CA ASP A 127 -6.62 -11.04 -4.13
C ASP A 127 -5.82 -11.04 -2.83
N HIS A 128 -6.09 -12.02 -1.97
CA HIS A 128 -5.34 -12.18 -0.70
C HIS A 128 -4.12 -13.09 -0.88
N TYR A 129 -4.03 -13.77 -2.02
CA TYR A 129 -3.01 -14.75 -2.34
C TYR A 129 -2.42 -14.44 -3.72
N LEU A 130 -1.13 -14.71 -3.87
CA LEU A 130 -0.45 -14.68 -5.16
C LEU A 130 0.07 -16.08 -5.46
N VAL A 131 -0.28 -16.64 -6.62
CA VAL A 131 0.28 -17.92 -7.09
C VAL A 131 1.32 -17.65 -8.15
N GLN A 132 2.54 -18.14 -7.95
CA GLN A 132 3.65 -17.96 -8.89
C GLN A 132 4.57 -19.16 -8.88
N GLN A 133 4.85 -19.72 -10.06
CA GLN A 133 5.72 -20.90 -10.24
C GLN A 133 5.34 -22.07 -9.31
N ASP A 134 4.03 -22.34 -9.20
CA ASP A 134 3.45 -23.35 -8.31
C ASP A 134 3.67 -23.12 -6.80
N ILE A 135 4.10 -21.92 -6.41
CA ILE A 135 4.19 -21.49 -5.01
C ILE A 135 3.05 -20.50 -4.72
N THR A 136 2.32 -20.74 -3.64
CA THR A 136 1.29 -19.84 -3.12
C THR A 136 1.91 -18.93 -2.06
N TYR A 137 1.68 -17.63 -2.19
CA TYR A 137 2.11 -16.61 -1.24
C TYR A 137 0.89 -15.92 -0.64
N ASP A 138 0.91 -15.71 0.68
CA ASP A 138 -0.02 -14.84 1.40
C ASP A 138 0.43 -13.40 1.29
N ILE A 139 -0.49 -12.48 0.98
CA ILE A 139 -0.25 -11.05 1.10
C ILE A 139 -0.43 -10.65 2.56
N LEU A 140 0.67 -10.29 3.22
CA LEU A 140 0.70 -9.89 4.63
C LEU A 140 0.36 -8.42 4.82
N TYR A 141 0.82 -7.58 3.90
CA TYR A 141 0.66 -6.14 3.97
C TYR A 141 0.98 -5.48 2.63
N THR A 142 0.35 -4.35 2.35
CA THR A 142 0.57 -3.59 1.11
C THR A 142 0.73 -2.10 1.40
N VAL A 143 1.75 -1.50 0.80
CA VAL A 143 2.06 -0.08 1.01
C VAL A 143 2.30 0.61 -0.32
N LEU A 144 1.54 1.67 -0.60
CA LEU A 144 1.88 2.58 -1.68
C LEU A 144 2.93 3.58 -1.18
N ASP A 145 4.15 3.49 -1.71
CA ASP A 145 5.15 4.54 -1.56
C ASP A 145 4.89 5.61 -2.62
N ALA A 146 4.15 6.66 -2.23
CA ALA A 146 3.73 7.70 -3.15
C ALA A 146 4.91 8.54 -3.66
N ASP A 147 5.95 8.70 -2.84
CA ASP A 147 7.17 9.42 -3.21
C ASP A 147 7.93 8.68 -4.32
N ARG A 148 7.94 7.33 -4.27
CA ARG A 148 8.63 6.46 -5.24
C ARG A 148 7.73 5.94 -6.36
N GLN A 149 6.41 6.13 -6.26
CA GLN A 149 5.41 5.51 -7.14
C GLN A 149 5.57 3.98 -7.18
N LYS A 150 5.72 3.35 -6.01
CA LYS A 150 5.87 1.89 -5.87
C LYS A 150 4.80 1.32 -4.96
N VAL A 151 4.18 0.21 -5.37
CA VAL A 151 3.32 -0.57 -4.49
C VAL A 151 4.15 -1.71 -3.92
N MET A 152 4.55 -1.56 -2.66
CA MET A 152 5.30 -2.58 -1.92
C MET A 152 4.31 -3.64 -1.43
N ILE A 153 4.49 -4.87 -1.90
CA ILE A 153 3.65 -6.04 -1.56
C ILE A 153 4.50 -6.97 -0.71
N PHE A 154 4.11 -7.11 0.56
CA PHE A 154 4.80 -7.93 1.55
C PHE A 154 4.14 -9.31 1.62
N LEU A 155 4.95 -10.35 1.48
CA LEU A 155 4.51 -11.71 1.24
C LEU A 155 5.09 -12.68 2.28
N SER A 156 4.39 -13.77 2.54
CA SER A 156 4.95 -15.01 3.11
C SER A 156 4.57 -16.21 2.25
N GLU A 157 5.45 -17.20 2.14
CA GLU A 157 5.14 -18.48 1.52
C GLU A 157 4.11 -19.25 2.36
N VAL A 158 3.07 -19.75 1.71
CA VAL A 158 2.12 -20.69 2.31
C VAL A 158 2.75 -22.07 2.26
N ASN A 159 3.17 -22.58 3.41
CA ASN A 159 3.50 -23.99 3.52
C ASN A 159 2.18 -24.76 3.64
N GLU A 160 1.80 -25.50 2.59
CA GLU A 160 0.77 -26.53 2.73
C GLU A 160 1.29 -27.57 3.75
N SER A 161 0.68 -27.58 4.93
CA SER A 161 0.97 -28.53 6.02
C SER A 161 0.41 -29.92 5.74
#